data_AF-A0A957BR95-F1
#
_entry.id   AF-A0A957BR95-F1
#
_cell.length_a   1.000
_cell.length_b   1.000
_cell.length_c   1.000
_cell.angle_alpha   90.00
_cell.angle_beta   90.00
_cell.angle_gamma   90.00
#
_symmetry.space_group_name_H-M   'P 1'
#
loop_
_entity.id
_entity.type
_entity.pdbx_description
1 polymer ?
#
loop_
_entity_poly.entity_id
_entity_poly.type
_entity_poly.pdbx_seq_one_letter_code
_entity_poly.pdbx_strand_id
1 'polypeptide(L)'
;MMQKYPLKDMQEEFPDDRACLDWLLNYRYPNGITCTKCGTVNAKHHFVASRKSYSCQECGHHIHPTAGTIFHKSSTPLTLWFYAIYLMAQTRTGISAKQLERELGVTYKTAWRMAKLIRSHLDESRDACGSDGGDVELMI
;
A
#
# COMPACT_ATOMS: atom_id res chain seq x y z
N MET A 1 2.97 -19.95 11.63
CA MET A 1 3.38 -19.27 12.89
C MET A 1 3.44 -17.78 12.58
N MET A 2 2.47 -16.99 13.04
CA MET A 2 2.35 -15.57 12.66
C MET A 2 3.58 -14.82 13.18
N GLN A 3 4.46 -14.41 12.28
CA GLN A 3 5.67 -13.66 12.63
C GLN A 3 5.25 -12.43 13.43
N LYS A 4 5.90 -12.21 14.59
CA LYS A 4 5.70 -11.00 15.37
C LYS A 4 6.36 -9.86 14.60
N TYR A 5 5.58 -9.12 13.83
CA TYR A 5 6.01 -7.86 13.23
C TYR A 5 5.59 -6.72 14.19
N PRO A 6 6.50 -6.19 15.00
CA PRO A 6 6.20 -5.13 15.96
C PRO A 6 6.04 -3.79 15.25
N LEU A 7 5.35 -2.86 15.92
CA LEU A 7 5.09 -1.52 15.37
C LEU A 7 6.39 -0.76 15.07
N LYS A 8 7.43 -0.99 15.89
CA LYS A 8 8.72 -0.34 15.71
C LYS A 8 9.34 -0.66 14.35
N ASP A 9 9.34 -1.93 13.97
CA ASP A 9 9.92 -2.38 12.69
C ASP A 9 9.15 -1.75 11.51
N MET A 10 7.82 -1.68 11.61
CA MET A 10 6.98 -0.99 10.62
C MET A 10 7.32 0.49 10.49
N GLN A 11 7.55 1.19 11.61
CA GLN A 11 7.91 2.60 11.60
C GLN A 11 9.32 2.85 11.08
N GLU A 12 10.25 1.93 11.31
CA GLU A 12 11.62 1.99 10.79
C GLU A 12 11.66 1.72 9.27
N GLU A 13 10.83 0.80 8.79
CA GLU A 13 10.73 0.46 7.36
C GLU A 13 9.93 1.49 6.55
N PHE A 14 8.90 2.09 7.17
CA PHE A 14 8.00 3.07 6.55
C PHE A 14 7.98 4.41 7.30
N PRO A 15 9.11 5.12 7.39
CA PRO A 15 9.20 6.38 8.13
C PRO A 15 8.44 7.53 7.47
N ASP A 16 8.24 7.48 6.15
CA ASP A 16 7.57 8.53 5.38
C ASP A 16 6.80 8.02 4.16
N ASP A 17 6.02 8.92 3.55
CA ASP A 17 5.24 8.61 2.33
C ASP A 17 6.13 8.19 1.16
N ARG A 18 7.41 8.59 1.15
CA ARG A 18 8.36 8.29 0.08
C ARG A 18 8.77 6.82 0.16
N ALA A 19 9.13 6.32 1.35
CA ALA A 19 9.42 4.92 1.62
C ALA A 19 8.22 4.04 1.27
N CYS A 20 7.00 4.42 1.66
CA CYS A 20 5.78 3.70 1.26
C CYS A 20 5.60 3.64 -0.26
N LEU A 21 5.92 4.72 -0.99
CA LEU A 21 5.83 4.75 -2.46
C LEU A 21 6.92 3.92 -3.13
N ASP A 22 8.15 3.93 -2.60
CA ASP A 22 9.26 3.12 -3.10
C ASP A 22 8.94 1.63 -2.90
N TRP A 23 8.43 1.26 -1.72
CA TRP A 23 7.96 -0.10 -1.47
C TRP A 23 6.84 -0.52 -2.44
N LEU A 24 5.82 0.33 -2.63
CA LEU A 24 4.71 0.03 -3.54
C LEU A 24 5.17 -0.11 -5.00
N LEU A 25 6.18 0.66 -5.39
CA LEU A 25 6.79 0.56 -6.71
C LEU A 25 7.50 -0.78 -6.89
N ASN A 26 8.36 -1.15 -5.93
CA ASN A 26 9.12 -2.39 -5.96
C ASN A 26 8.20 -3.62 -5.92
N TYR A 27 7.13 -3.58 -5.11
CA TYR A 27 6.13 -4.63 -5.03
C TYR A 27 5.41 -4.85 -6.38
N ARG A 28 5.05 -3.76 -7.08
CA ARG A 28 4.38 -3.83 -8.38
C ARG A 28 5.30 -4.17 -9.53
N TYR A 29 6.57 -3.80 -9.43
CA TYR A 29 7.57 -3.92 -10.50
C TYR A 29 8.86 -4.57 -9.97
N PRO A 30 8.82 -5.82 -9.49
CA PRO A 30 9.97 -6.47 -8.88
C PRO A 30 11.13 -6.67 -9.87
N ASN A 31 10.81 -6.81 -11.15
CA ASN A 31 11.79 -7.00 -12.24
C ASN A 31 12.17 -5.70 -12.95
N GLY A 32 11.78 -4.55 -12.40
CA GLY A 32 11.97 -3.24 -13.02
C GLY A 32 10.75 -2.78 -13.82
N ILE A 33 10.76 -1.49 -14.18
CA ILE A 33 9.61 -0.81 -14.76
C ILE A 33 9.79 -0.73 -16.28
N THR A 34 8.88 -1.34 -17.01
CA THR A 34 8.75 -1.13 -18.45
C THR A 34 7.86 0.08 -18.71
N CYS A 35 8.40 1.09 -19.38
CA CYS A 35 7.64 2.30 -19.68
C CYS A 35 6.62 2.01 -20.80
N THR A 36 5.33 2.25 -20.53
CA THR A 36 4.24 2.02 -21.49
C THR A 36 4.29 2.97 -22.69
N LYS A 37 4.93 4.14 -22.56
CA LYS A 37 4.99 5.15 -23.62
C LYS A 37 6.15 4.93 -24.60
N CYS A 38 7.35 4.64 -24.08
CA CYS A 38 8.54 4.48 -24.91
C CYS A 38 8.99 3.02 -25.11
N GLY A 39 8.38 2.06 -24.40
CA GLY A 39 8.71 0.64 -24.51
C GLY A 39 10.03 0.24 -23.87
N THR A 40 10.79 1.18 -23.30
CA THR A 40 12.07 0.89 -22.65
C THR A 40 11.83 -0.02 -21.44
N VAL A 41 12.45 -1.19 -21.48
CA VAL A 41 12.49 -2.16 -20.38
C VAL A 41 13.53 -1.69 -19.36
N ASN A 42 13.21 -1.78 -18.07
CA ASN A 42 14.07 -1.33 -16.97
C ASN A 42 14.49 0.13 -17.08
N ALA A 43 13.59 0.98 -17.59
CA ALA A 43 13.84 2.40 -17.63
C ALA A 43 14.05 2.92 -16.20
N LYS A 44 15.08 3.74 -16.02
CA LYS A 44 15.28 4.44 -14.76
C LYS A 44 14.14 5.44 -14.59
N HIS A 45 13.50 5.42 -13.43
CA HIS A 45 12.50 6.41 -13.07
C HIS A 45 12.98 7.21 -11.88
N HIS A 46 12.79 8.53 -11.93
CA HIS A 46 13.13 9.41 -10.82
C HIS A 46 11.85 9.88 -10.13
N PHE A 47 11.95 10.08 -8.82
CA PHE A 47 10.81 10.55 -8.03
C PHE A 47 10.51 12.03 -8.28
N VAL A 48 9.22 12.32 -8.41
CA VAL A 48 8.67 13.65 -8.58
C VAL A 48 7.81 13.97 -7.35
N ALA A 49 8.39 14.69 -6.40
CA ALA A 49 7.77 15.00 -5.12
C ALA A 49 6.43 15.76 -5.27
N SER A 50 6.34 16.67 -6.22
CA SER A 50 5.14 17.51 -6.45
C SER A 50 3.89 16.70 -6.81
N ARG A 51 4.06 15.52 -7.41
CA ARG A 51 2.94 14.66 -7.87
C ARG A 51 2.93 13.29 -7.21
N LYS A 52 3.84 13.04 -6.27
CA LYS A 52 4.06 11.73 -5.64
C LYS A 52 4.12 10.61 -6.70
N SER A 53 4.90 10.85 -7.75
CA SER A 53 4.96 9.99 -8.94
C SER A 53 6.40 9.73 -9.39
N TYR A 54 6.57 8.80 -10.31
CA TYR A 54 7.86 8.44 -10.88
C TYR A 54 7.88 8.80 -12.35
N SER A 55 8.86 9.58 -12.78
CA SER A 55 9.00 9.97 -14.19
C SER A 55 10.12 9.18 -14.86
N CYS A 56 9.79 8.59 -16.02
CA CYS A 56 10.74 7.88 -16.87
C CYS A 56 11.82 8.84 -17.36
N GLN A 57 13.09 8.47 -17.20
CA GLN A 57 14.22 9.30 -17.64
C GLN A 57 14.28 9.45 -19.18
N GLU A 58 13.82 8.44 -19.93
CA GLU A 58 13.90 8.44 -21.40
C GLU A 58 12.85 9.33 -22.07
N CYS A 59 11.60 9.31 -21.59
CA CYS A 59 10.48 9.97 -22.27
C CYS A 59 9.65 10.91 -21.39
N GLY A 60 10.02 11.06 -20.11
CA GLY A 60 9.33 11.91 -19.14
C GLY A 60 7.95 11.40 -18.71
N HIS A 61 7.53 10.21 -19.14
CA HIS A 61 6.22 9.66 -18.79
C HIS A 61 6.11 9.39 -17.28
N HIS A 62 5.01 9.81 -16.67
CA HIS A 62 4.78 9.64 -15.24
C HIS A 62 4.01 8.36 -14.96
N ILE A 63 4.51 7.61 -13.99
CA ILE A 63 3.88 6.42 -13.43
C ILE A 63 3.51 6.74 -11.99
N HIS A 64 2.28 6.40 -11.63
CA HIS A 64 1.76 6.55 -10.28
C HIS A 64 1.58 5.17 -9.68
N PRO A 65 2.44 4.72 -8.74
CA PRO A 65 2.33 3.38 -8.15
C PRO A 65 1.02 3.17 -7.39
N THR A 66 0.41 4.26 -6.91
CA THR A 66 -0.89 4.26 -6.25
C THR A 66 -2.07 4.09 -7.22
N ALA A 67 -1.85 4.16 -8.54
CA ALA A 67 -2.90 3.97 -9.53
C ALA A 67 -3.44 2.54 -9.50
N GLY A 68 -4.77 2.40 -9.43
CA GLY A 68 -5.43 1.09 -9.36
C GLY A 68 -5.24 0.37 -8.03
N THR A 69 -4.88 1.07 -6.95
CA THR A 69 -4.79 0.51 -5.59
C THR A 69 -5.81 1.17 -4.66
N ILE A 70 -5.95 0.67 -3.43
CA ILE A 70 -6.75 1.32 -2.37
C ILE A 70 -6.29 2.76 -2.05
N PHE A 71 -5.05 3.08 -2.38
CA PHE A 71 -4.46 4.40 -2.17
C PHE A 71 -4.82 5.41 -3.28
N HIS A 72 -5.49 4.96 -4.35
CA HIS A 72 -5.79 5.79 -5.50
C HIS A 72 -6.66 7.01 -5.12
N LYS A 73 -6.25 8.20 -5.61
CA LYS A 73 -6.89 9.51 -5.36
C LYS A 73 -7.13 9.83 -3.88
N SER A 74 -6.33 9.25 -2.98
CA SER A 74 -6.41 9.52 -1.56
C SER A 74 -5.56 10.75 -1.20
N SER A 75 -6.15 11.73 -0.52
CA SER A 75 -5.40 12.85 0.06
C SER A 75 -4.72 12.48 1.38
N THR A 76 -5.10 11.35 1.99
CA THR A 76 -4.51 10.86 3.23
C THR A 76 -3.07 10.40 3.00
N PRO A 77 -2.12 10.74 3.89
CA PRO A 77 -0.75 10.22 3.87
C PRO A 77 -0.71 8.69 3.74
N LEU A 78 0.25 8.18 2.96
CA LEU A 78 0.45 6.75 2.74
C LEU A 78 0.92 6.06 4.02
N THR A 79 1.69 6.73 4.86
CA THR A 79 2.09 6.19 6.17
C THR A 79 0.88 5.78 7.01
N LEU A 80 -0.17 6.59 7.04
CA LEU A 80 -1.42 6.27 7.76
C LEU A 80 -2.15 5.08 7.14
N TRP A 81 -2.08 4.93 5.82
CA TRP A 81 -2.65 3.77 5.14
C TRP A 81 -1.91 2.47 5.50
N PHE A 82 -0.59 2.49 5.48
CA PHE A 82 0.24 1.35 5.86
C PHE A 82 0.00 1.00 7.33
N TYR A 83 -0.09 2.01 8.20
CA TYR A 83 -0.39 1.78 9.61
C TYR A 83 -1.81 1.19 9.82
N ALA A 84 -2.80 1.63 9.05
CA ALA A 84 -4.14 1.04 9.07
C ALA A 84 -4.14 -0.43 8.63
N ILE A 85 -3.37 -0.76 7.58
CA ILE A 85 -3.19 -2.15 7.12
C ILE A 85 -2.52 -2.97 8.21
N TYR A 86 -1.44 -2.47 8.82
CA TYR A 86 -0.72 -3.11 9.93
C TYR A 86 -1.66 -3.44 11.11
N LEU A 87 -2.49 -2.49 11.54
CA LEU A 87 -3.44 -2.71 12.63
C LEU A 87 -4.50 -3.77 12.29
N MET A 88 -4.96 -3.77 11.03
CA MET A 88 -5.91 -4.77 10.54
C MET A 88 -5.29 -6.15 10.43
N ALA A 89 -4.05 -6.23 9.97
CA ALA A 89 -3.24 -7.45 9.86
C ALA A 89 -3.00 -8.11 11.22
N GLN A 90 -2.71 -7.31 12.25
CA GLN A 90 -2.38 -7.81 13.58
C GLN A 90 -3.62 -8.29 14.37
N THR A 91 -4.82 -7.87 13.98
CA THR A 91 -6.05 -8.14 14.73
C THR A 91 -6.86 -9.29 14.12
N ARG A 92 -6.89 -10.45 14.78
CA ARG A 92 -7.67 -11.63 14.32
C ARG A 92 -9.17 -11.39 14.14
N THR A 93 -9.76 -10.53 14.97
CA THR A 93 -11.21 -10.25 14.97
C THR A 93 -11.62 -9.08 14.08
N GLY A 94 -10.65 -8.45 13.40
CA GLY A 94 -10.86 -7.21 12.67
C GLY A 94 -11.02 -5.99 13.58
N ILE A 95 -10.49 -4.86 13.14
CA ILE A 95 -10.58 -3.59 13.87
C ILE A 95 -11.83 -2.80 13.45
N SER A 96 -12.50 -2.12 14.39
CA SER A 96 -13.63 -1.24 14.05
C SER A 96 -13.14 0.07 13.41
N ALA A 97 -13.98 0.70 12.58
CA ALA A 97 -13.64 2.01 11.99
C ALA A 97 -13.42 3.10 13.06
N LYS A 98 -14.12 3.00 14.20
CA LYS A 98 -13.98 3.92 15.32
C LYS A 98 -12.67 3.72 16.09
N GLN A 99 -12.16 2.49 16.13
CA GLN A 99 -10.83 2.25 16.67
C GLN A 99 -9.76 2.80 15.72
N LEU A 100 -9.86 2.56 14.41
CA LEU A 100 -8.94 3.15 13.43
C LEU A 100 -8.94 4.69 13.47
N GLU A 101 -10.09 5.32 13.68
CA GLU A 101 -10.18 6.76 13.89
C GLU A 101 -9.28 7.24 15.04
N ARG A 102 -9.32 6.53 16.17
CA ARG A 102 -8.53 6.86 17.37
C ARG A 102 -7.04 6.62 17.18
N GLU A 103 -6.67 5.50 16.57
CA GLU A 103 -5.26 5.13 16.35
C GLU A 103 -4.60 6.03 15.29
N LEU A 104 -5.33 6.38 14.22
CA LEU A 104 -4.78 7.15 13.09
C LEU A 104 -4.94 8.66 13.25
N GLY A 105 -5.80 9.14 14.16
CA GLY A 105 -6.13 10.56 14.31
C GLY A 105 -6.81 11.18 13.07
N VAL A 106 -7.47 10.37 12.25
CA VAL A 106 -8.22 10.82 11.06
C VAL A 106 -9.70 10.98 11.38
N THR A 107 -10.48 11.54 10.46
CA THR A 107 -11.95 11.57 10.63
C THR A 107 -12.55 10.16 10.53
N TYR A 108 -13.66 9.92 11.25
CA TYR A 108 -14.43 8.68 11.11
C TYR A 108 -14.73 8.28 9.65
N LYS A 109 -15.09 9.25 8.80
CA LYS A 109 -15.38 9.01 7.38
C LYS A 109 -14.15 8.45 6.63
N THR A 110 -12.98 8.99 6.92
CA THR A 110 -11.71 8.51 6.38
C THR A 110 -11.39 7.12 6.90
N ALA A 111 -11.46 6.90 8.21
CA ALA A 111 -11.19 5.60 8.84
C ALA A 111 -12.14 4.50 8.32
N TRP A 112 -13.42 4.81 8.17
CA TRP A 112 -14.40 3.88 7.61
C TRP A 112 -14.11 3.53 6.15
N ARG A 113 -13.74 4.52 5.33
CA ARG A 113 -13.32 4.29 3.93
C ARG A 113 -12.09 3.39 3.87
N MET A 114 -11.09 3.66 4.71
CA MET A 114 -9.87 2.84 4.79
C MET A 114 -10.21 1.39 5.16
N ALA A 115 -10.96 1.20 6.24
CA ALA A 115 -11.36 -0.13 6.69
C ALA A 115 -12.17 -0.89 5.63
N LYS A 116 -13.09 -0.20 4.93
CA LYS A 116 -13.88 -0.82 3.86
C LYS A 116 -13.02 -1.27 2.70
N LEU A 117 -12.14 -0.40 2.20
CA LEU A 117 -11.27 -0.73 1.07
C LEU A 117 -10.28 -1.85 1.41
N ILE A 118 -9.66 -1.80 2.59
CA ILE A 118 -8.74 -2.85 3.03
C ILE A 118 -9.46 -4.20 3.14
N ARG A 119 -10.67 -4.24 3.73
CA ARG A 119 -11.45 -5.48 3.80
C ARG A 119 -11.84 -6.02 2.43
N SER A 120 -12.32 -5.17 1.52
CA SER A 120 -12.69 -5.60 0.17
C SER A 120 -11.53 -6.26 -0.56
N HIS A 121 -10.32 -5.70 -0.48
CA HIS A 121 -9.15 -6.31 -1.11
C HIS A 121 -8.67 -7.59 -0.41
N LEU A 122 -8.78 -7.69 0.92
CA LEU A 122 -8.48 -8.92 1.65
C LEU A 122 -9.48 -10.04 1.30
N ASP A 123 -10.75 -9.72 1.09
CA ASP A 123 -11.80 -10.69 0.76
C ASP A 123 -11.66 -11.19 -0.69
N GLU A 124 -11.42 -10.29 -1.65
CA GLU A 124 -11.09 -10.65 -3.04
C GLU A 124 -9.88 -11.59 -3.14
N SER A 125 -8.87 -11.40 -2.26
CA SER A 125 -7.70 -12.29 -2.19
C SER A 125 -8.05 -13.69 -1.68
N ARG A 126 -9.11 -13.82 -0.85
CA ARG A 126 -9.60 -15.11 -0.33
C ARG A 126 -10.44 -15.84 -1.36
N ASP A 127 -11.24 -15.12 -2.15
CA ASP A 127 -12.08 -15.71 -3.19
C ASP A 127 -11.29 -16.15 -4.43
N ALA A 128 -10.11 -15.56 -4.67
CA ALA A 128 -9.19 -15.99 -5.72
C ALA A 128 -8.46 -17.31 -5.41
N CYS A 129 -8.46 -17.76 -4.15
CA CYS A 129 -7.81 -19.00 -3.73
C CYS A 129 -8.87 -20.01 -3.27
N GLY A 130 -9.43 -20.76 -4.23
CA GLY A 130 -10.24 -21.94 -3.93
C GLY A 130 -9.45 -22.92 -3.06
N SER A 131 -10.03 -23.24 -1.89
CA SER A 131 -9.69 -24.36 -1.01
C SER A 131 -8.20 -24.63 -0.76
N ASP A 132 -7.64 -23.99 0.26
CA ASP A 132 -7.10 -24.70 1.43
C ASP A 132 -6.71 -23.66 2.47
N GLY A 133 -6.98 -23.98 3.74
CA GLY A 133 -6.63 -23.12 4.87
C GLY A 133 -5.11 -22.98 4.99
N GLY A 134 -4.57 -21.98 4.30
CA GLY A 134 -3.18 -21.55 4.38
C GLY A 134 -3.14 -20.10 4.81
N ASP A 135 -2.22 -19.79 5.71
CA ASP A 135 -2.01 -18.51 6.37
C ASP A 135 -2.24 -17.30 5.46
N VAL A 136 -2.94 -16.28 5.99
CA VAL A 136 -2.92 -14.93 5.42
C VAL A 136 -1.49 -14.41 5.52
N GLU A 137 -0.66 -14.79 4.56
CA GLU A 137 0.59 -14.10 4.27
C GLU A 137 0.19 -12.73 3.74
N LEU A 138 -0.05 -11.83 4.70
CA LEU A 138 -0.10 -10.41 4.45
C LEU A 138 1.28 -10.02 3.94
N MET A 139 1.44 -10.04 2.62
CA MET A 139 2.55 -9.42 1.92
C MET A 139 2.42 -7.90 2.06
N ILE A 140 2.77 -7.43 3.26
CA ILE A 140 3.44 -6.14 3.49
C ILE A 140 4.86 -6.25 2.92
#